data_AF-A0A835LI09-F1
#
_entry.id   AF-A0A835LI09-F1
#
_cell.length_a   1.000
_cell.length_b   1.000
_cell.length_c   1.000
_cell.angle_alpha   90.00
_cell.angle_beta   90.00
_cell.angle_gamma   90.00
#
_symmetry.space_group_name_H-M   'P 1'
#
loop_
_entity.id
_entity.type
_entity.pdbx_description
1 polymer ?
#
loop_
_entity_poly.entity_id
_entity_poly.type
_entity_poly.pdbx_seq_one_letter_code
_entity_poly.pdbx_strand_id
1 'polypeptide(L)'
;MVAEADKLVDEMLSKSVQADVTTYTILFDAYFKQERIRNVFKWLLHLVLKTALEPSFALVNSVCSRLINKGVIEEAGEILERMTVTQRSSETVLIRKQL
;
A
#
# COMPACT_ATOMS: atom_id res chain seq x y z
N MET A 1 20.01 -0.60 6.87
CA MET A 1 18.82 -1.49 6.84
C MET A 1 17.73 -1.07 5.86
N VAL A 2 17.22 0.18 5.86
CA VAL A 2 16.18 0.55 4.86
C VAL A 2 16.78 0.79 3.47
N ALA A 3 18.02 1.29 3.39
CA ALA A 3 18.69 1.47 2.10
C ALA A 3 18.89 0.13 1.36
N GLU A 4 19.11 -0.99 2.07
CA GLU A 4 19.13 -2.31 1.44
C GLU A 4 17.72 -2.76 1.02
N ALA A 5 16.68 -2.44 1.79
CA ALA A 5 15.30 -2.74 1.41
C ALA A 5 14.87 -1.97 0.16
N ASP A 6 15.23 -0.69 0.05
CA ASP A 6 15.00 0.14 -1.14
C ASP A 6 15.65 -0.52 -2.37
N LYS A 7 16.92 -0.90 -2.25
CA LYS A 7 17.66 -1.58 -3.32
C LYS A 7 17.05 -2.91 -3.71
N LEU A 8 16.59 -3.70 -2.74
CA LEU A 8 15.98 -5.00 -3.00
C LEU A 8 14.69 -4.85 -3.80
N VAL A 9 13.84 -3.88 -3.43
CA VAL A 9 12.58 -3.63 -4.14
C VAL A 9 12.86 -3.07 -5.52
N ASP A 10 13.79 -2.14 -5.66
CA ASP A 10 14.20 -1.61 -6.95
C ASP A 10 14.75 -2.73 -7.86
N GLU A 11 15.53 -3.67 -7.30
CA GLU A 11 16.02 -4.85 -8.02
C GLU A 11 14.88 -5.78 -8.45
N MET A 12 13.92 -6.08 -7.56
CA MET A 12 12.73 -6.88 -7.89
C MET A 12 11.96 -6.26 -9.04
N LEU A 13 11.67 -4.96 -8.95
CA LEU A 13 10.94 -4.22 -9.99
C LEU A 13 11.73 -4.18 -11.31
N SER A 14 13.06 -4.03 -11.26
CA SER A 14 13.92 -4.05 -12.46
C SER A 14 13.91 -5.40 -13.19
N LYS A 15 13.65 -6.49 -12.47
CA LYS A 15 13.57 -7.86 -12.98
C LYS A 15 12.14 -8.27 -13.32
N SER A 16 11.18 -7.33 -13.32
CA SER A 16 9.75 -7.58 -13.52
C SER A 16 9.15 -8.55 -12.48
N VAL A 17 9.79 -8.67 -11.32
CA VAL A 17 9.27 -9.44 -10.18
C VAL A 17 8.42 -8.52 -9.33
N GLN A 18 7.13 -8.84 -9.20
CA GLN A 18 6.25 -8.09 -8.32
C GLN A 18 6.57 -8.40 -6.86
N ALA A 19 6.73 -7.35 -6.05
CA ALA A 19 6.72 -7.47 -4.60
C ALA A 19 5.35 -8.00 -4.14
N ASP A 20 5.33 -8.87 -3.14
CA ASP A 20 4.11 -9.41 -2.55
C ASP A 20 3.67 -8.61 -1.31
N VAL A 21 2.53 -8.97 -0.75
CA VAL A 21 1.97 -8.33 0.46
C VAL A 21 2.96 -8.40 1.64
N THR A 22 3.69 -9.50 1.78
CA THR A 22 4.72 -9.69 2.81
C THR A 22 5.84 -8.66 2.66
N THR A 23 6.32 -8.47 1.44
CA THR A 23 7.38 -7.51 1.09
C THR A 23 6.97 -6.09 1.45
N TYR A 24 5.75 -5.66 1.08
CA TYR A 24 5.23 -4.35 1.48
C TYR A 24 5.09 -4.19 2.99
N THR A 25 4.62 -5.23 3.69
CA THR A 25 4.46 -5.20 5.14
C THR A 25 5.81 -4.97 5.84
N ILE A 26 6.84 -5.71 5.43
CA ILE A 26 8.21 -5.56 5.96
C ILE A 26 8.77 -4.16 5.65
N LEU A 27 8.56 -3.66 4.43
CA LEU A 27 8.98 -2.31 4.03
C LEU A 27 8.35 -1.24 4.91
N PHE A 28 7.03 -1.27 5.09
CA PHE A 28 6.33 -0.28 5.90
C PHE A 28 6.84 -0.29 7.34
N ASP A 29 6.99 -1.47 7.94
CA ASP A 29 7.54 -1.60 9.29
C ASP A 29 8.95 -1.02 9.40
N ALA A 30 9.82 -1.29 8.43
CA ALA A 30 11.18 -0.76 8.41
C ALA A 30 11.20 0.77 8.27
N TYR A 31 10.37 1.35 7.40
CA TYR A 31 10.29 2.80 7.21
C TYR A 31 9.69 3.51 8.41
N PHE A 32 8.64 2.97 9.02
CA PHE A 32 8.07 3.56 10.24
C PHE A 32 9.08 3.57 11.39
N LYS A 33 9.87 2.50 11.55
CA LYS A 33 10.93 2.43 12.57
C LYS A 33 12.05 3.46 12.36
N GLN A 34 12.25 3.91 11.13
CA GLN A 34 13.24 4.92 10.77
C GLN A 34 12.63 6.32 10.53
N GLU A 35 11.36 6.49 10.87
CA GLU A 35 10.61 7.74 10.71
C GLU A 35 10.62 8.30 9.27
N ARG A 36 10.75 7.41 8.27
CA ARG A 36 10.77 7.76 6.85
C ARG A 36 9.36 7.77 6.27
N ILE A 37 8.53 8.68 6.77
CA ILE A 37 7.08 8.71 6.48
C ILE A 37 6.78 8.92 4.99
N ARG A 38 7.58 9.74 4.29
CA ARG A 38 7.45 9.94 2.84
C ARG A 38 7.61 8.65 2.04
N ASN A 39 8.50 7.76 2.46
CA ASN A 39 8.70 6.48 1.79
C ASN A 39 7.53 5.54 2.04
N VAL A 40 6.97 5.52 3.26
CA VAL A 40 5.75 4.75 3.55
C VAL A 40 4.64 5.16 2.58
N PHE A 41 4.41 6.47 2.43
CA PHE A 41 3.39 6.99 1.54
C PHE A 41 3.63 6.60 0.06
N LYS A 42 4.86 6.79 -0.43
CA LYS A 42 5.26 6.41 -1.80
C LYS A 42 4.93 4.95 -2.08
N TRP A 43 5.30 4.04 -1.18
CA TRP A 43 5.11 2.61 -1.38
C TRP A 43 3.67 2.16 -1.16
N LEU A 44 2.92 2.84 -0.30
CA LEU A 44 1.49 2.59 -0.13
C LEU A 44 0.70 2.97 -1.38
N LEU A 45 0.99 4.14 -1.97
CA LEU A 45 0.42 4.52 -3.27
C LEU A 45 0.80 3.53 -4.37
N HIS A 46 2.05 3.09 -4.41
CA HIS A 46 2.48 2.10 -5.39
C HIS A 46 1.70 0.79 -5.22
N LEU A 47 1.55 0.29 -3.99
CA LEU A 47 0.77 -0.91 -3.68
C LEU A 47 -0.68 -0.77 -4.18
N VAL A 48 -1.35 0.34 -3.85
CA VAL A 48 -2.77 0.54 -4.16
C VAL A 48 -3.05 0.90 -5.63
N LEU A 49 -2.12 1.55 -6.33
CA LEU A 49 -2.36 2.11 -7.67
C LEU A 49 -1.56 1.46 -8.80
N LYS A 50 -0.45 0.79 -8.49
CA LYS A 50 0.53 0.33 -9.50
C LYS A 50 0.75 -1.17 -9.48
N THR A 51 0.31 -1.87 -8.44
CA THR A 51 0.37 -3.34 -8.41
C THR A 51 -0.97 -3.94 -8.81
N ALA A 52 -0.94 -5.17 -9.32
CA ALA A 52 -2.14 -5.99 -9.50
C ALA A 52 -2.52 -6.74 -8.21
N LEU A 53 -1.83 -6.48 -7.10
CA LEU A 53 -2.16 -7.08 -5.81
C LEU A 53 -3.45 -6.48 -5.29
N GLU A 54 -4.25 -7.32 -4.64
CA GLU A 54 -5.35 -6.86 -3.79
C GLU A 54 -4.84 -6.82 -2.34
N PRO A 55 -4.32 -5.68 -1.86
CA PRO A 55 -3.88 -5.58 -0.48
C PRO A 55 -5.08 -5.73 0.45
N SER A 56 -4.88 -6.46 1.55
CA SER A 56 -5.93 -6.62 2.54
C SER A 56 -6.31 -5.28 3.14
N PHE A 57 -7.61 -5.08 3.39
CA PHE A 57 -8.11 -3.87 4.05
C PHE A 57 -7.41 -3.65 5.41
N ALA A 58 -7.15 -4.73 6.14
CA ALA A 58 -6.44 -4.68 7.41
C ALA A 58 -5.02 -4.10 7.28
N LEU A 59 -4.27 -4.46 6.24
CA LEU A 59 -2.93 -3.92 5.99
C LEU A 59 -3.00 -2.40 5.74
N VAL A 60 -3.85 -1.97 4.81
CA VAL A 60 -3.91 -0.55 4.45
C VAL A 60 -4.47 0.30 5.60
N ASN A 61 -5.49 -0.16 6.31
CA ASN A 61 -5.98 0.52 7.52
C ASN A 61 -4.89 0.65 8.58
N SER A 62 -4.09 -0.40 8.79
CA SER A 62 -2.98 -0.37 9.75
C SER A 62 -1.94 0.68 9.38
N VAL A 63 -1.53 0.72 8.10
CA VAL A 63 -0.56 1.72 7.61
C VAL A 63 -1.14 3.13 7.68
N CYS A 64 -2.38 3.36 7.23
CA CYS A 64 -3.03 4.67 7.28
C CYS A 64 -3.21 5.17 8.73
N SER A 65 -3.61 4.30 9.66
CA SER A 65 -3.72 4.66 11.08
C SER A 65 -2.38 5.15 11.65
N ARG A 66 -1.28 4.48 11.27
CA ARG A 66 0.07 4.89 11.68
C ARG A 66 0.53 6.19 11.02
N LEU A 67 0.11 6.46 9.77
CA LEU A 67 0.37 7.74 9.09
C LEU A 67 -0.38 8.90 9.76
N ILE A 68 -1.65 8.70 10.11
CA ILE A 68 -2.46 9.66 10.87
C ILE A 68 -1.80 10.00 12.21
N ASN A 69 -1.33 8.99 12.94
CA ASN A 69 -0.60 9.18 14.21
C ASN A 69 0.74 9.94 14.05
N LYS A 70 1.29 10.01 12.83
CA LYS A 70 2.49 10.78 12.49
C LYS A 70 2.18 12.14 11.87
N GLY A 71 0.90 12.54 11.84
CA GLY A 71 0.44 13.85 11.35
C GLY A 71 0.16 13.93 9.85
N VAL A 72 0.23 12.80 9.13
CA VAL A 72 -0.02 12.73 7.67
C VAL A 72 -1.46 12.28 7.44
N ILE A 73 -2.40 13.15 7.78
CA ILE A 73 -3.83 12.82 7.88
C ILE A 73 -4.51 12.88 6.52
N GLU A 74 -4.28 13.96 5.77
CA GLU A 74 -4.93 14.23 4.49
C GLU A 74 -4.61 13.12 3.48
N GLU A 75 -3.33 12.82 3.32
CA GLU A 75 -2.88 11.82 2.35
C GLU A 75 -3.28 10.39 2.75
N ALA A 76 -3.37 10.10 4.05
CA ALA A 76 -3.89 8.82 4.53
C ALA A 76 -5.40 8.69 4.26
N GLY A 77 -6.15 9.78 4.38
CA GLY A 77 -7.58 9.86 4.06
C GLY A 77 -7.84 9.57 2.58
N GLU A 78 -7.09 10.22 1.69
CA GLU A 78 -7.22 10.02 0.23
C GLU A 78 -7.03 8.55 -0.17
N ILE A 79 -6.08 7.85 0.45
CA ILE A 79 -5.82 6.44 0.15
C ILE A 79 -6.99 5.56 0.63
N LEU A 80 -7.52 5.82 1.84
CA LEU A 80 -8.64 5.06 2.38
C LEU A 80 -9.91 5.24 1.53
N GLU A 81 -10.23 6.48 1.15
CA GLU A 81 -11.37 6.77 0.27
C GLU A 81 -11.26 5.99 -1.04
N ARG A 82 -10.08 6.00 -1.68
CA ARG A 82 -9.84 5.24 -2.91
C ARG A 82 -10.07 3.74 -2.73
N MET A 83 -9.62 3.14 -1.63
CA MET A 83 -9.86 1.72 -1.38
C MET A 83 -11.34 1.38 -1.19
N THR A 84 -12.11 2.24 -0.52
CA THR A 84 -13.55 2.02 -0.34
C THR A 84 -14.31 2.10 -1.67
N VAL A 85 -13.90 2.99 -2.58
CA VAL A 85 -14.48 3.10 -3.93
C VAL A 85 -14.14 1.87 -4.76
N THR A 86 -12.90 1.39 -4.72
CA THR A 86 -12.50 0.18 -5.47
C THR A 86 -13.25 -1.06 -4.98
N GLN A 87 -13.40 -1.27 -3.67
CA GLN A 87 -14.20 -2.39 -3.12
C GLN A 87 -15.66 -2.33 -3.57
N ARG A 88 -16.29 -1.14 -3.46
CA ARG A 88 -17.68 -0.97 -3.88
C ARG A 88 -17.86 -1.24 -5.37
N SER A 89 -16.86 -0.93 -6.19
CA SER A 89 -16.86 -1.27 -7.62
C SER A 89 -16.71 -2.77 -7.88
N SER A 90 -15.84 -3.49 -7.16
CA SER A 90 -15.66 -4.94 -7.29
C SER A 90 -16.91 -5.72 -6.87
N GLU A 91 -17.59 -5.28 -5.81
CA GLU A 91 -18.89 -5.83 -5.39
C GLU A 91 -20.00 -5.54 -6.41
N THR A 92 -20.00 -4.34 -7.02
CA THR A 92 -21.01 -3.96 -8.03
C THR A 92 -20.83 -4.72 -9.36
N VAL A 93 -19.58 -5.01 -9.75
CA VAL A 93 -19.28 -5.82 -10.96
C VAL A 93 -19.70 -7.27 -10.77
N LEU A 94 -19.58 -7.83 -9.57
CA LEU A 94 -20.03 -9.20 -9.27
C LEU A 94 -21.56 -9.34 -9.40
N ILE A 95 -22.31 -8.35 -8.92
CA ILE A 95 -23.79 -8.36 -8.98
C ILE A 95 -24.30 -8.23 -10.42
N ARG A 96 -23.61 -7.49 -11.31
CA ARG A 96 -24.04 -7.30 -12.70
C ARG A 96 -23.63 -8.40 -13.67
N LYS A 97 -22.78 -9.35 -13.27
CA LYS A 97 -22.34 -10.48 -14.13
C LYS A 97 -23.23 -11.74 -13.96
N GLN A 98 -24.28 -11.66 -13.14
CA GLN A 98 -25.25 -12.74 -12.90
C GLN A 98 -26.69 -12.41 -13.35
N LEU A 99 -26.88 -11.37 -14.18
CA LEU A 99 -28.15 -11.08 -14.86
C LEU A 99 -27.99 -11.17 -16.38
#